data_AF-A0A7W0HFJ4-F1
#
_entry.id   AF-A0A7W0HFJ4-F1
#
_cell.length_a   1.000
_cell.length_b   1.000
_cell.length_c   1.000
_cell.angle_alpha   90.00
_cell.angle_beta   90.00
_cell.angle_gamma   90.00
#
_symmetry.space_group_name_H-M   'P 1'
#
loop_
_entity.id
_entity.type
_entity.pdbx_description
1 polymer ?
#
loop_
_entity_poly.entity_id
_entity_poly.type
_entity_poly.pdbx_seq_one_letter_code
_entity_poly.pdbx_strand_id
1 'polypeptide(L)' 'PVEVCLKQKTSCFVVVGAAHLVGPDSLVAMLRKKGYTVEQQ' A
#
# COMPACT_ATOMS: atom_id res chain seq x y z
N PRO A 1 -8.01 8.11 1.60
CA PRO A 1 -7.63 6.69 1.88
C PRO A 1 -6.81 6.15 0.69
N VAL A 2 -6.07 5.05 0.86
CA VAL A 2 -5.09 4.57 -0.14
C VAL A 2 -5.71 4.35 -1.53
N GLU A 3 -6.99 4.02 -1.59
CA GLU A 3 -7.78 3.82 -2.82
C GLU A 3 -7.84 5.08 -3.70
N VAL A 4 -7.80 6.28 -3.10
CA VAL A 4 -7.77 7.53 -3.87
C VAL A 4 -6.45 7.65 -4.61
N CYS A 5 -5.34 7.30 -3.96
CA CYS A 5 -4.02 7.31 -4.58
C CYS A 5 -3.89 6.27 -5.69
N LEU A 6 -4.48 5.08 -5.51
CA LEU A 6 -4.50 4.05 -6.55
C LEU A 6 -5.27 4.45 -7.82
N LYS A 7 -6.17 5.44 -7.75
CA LYS A 7 -6.91 5.96 -8.91
C LYS A 7 -6.19 7.09 -9.63
N GLN A 8 -5.18 7.70 -9.03
CA GLN A 8 -4.41 8.78 -9.64
C GLN A 8 -3.29 8.22 -10.50
N LYS A 9 -3.00 8.88 -11.64
CA LYS A 9 -1.88 8.52 -12.53
C LYS A 9 -0.56 9.17 -12.11
N THR A 10 -0.49 9.69 -10.89
CA THR A 10 0.67 10.41 -10.34
C THR A 10 1.19 9.67 -9.11
N SER A 11 2.47 9.85 -8.80
CA SER A 11 3.05 9.33 -7.57
C SER A 11 2.31 9.87 -6.35
N CYS A 12 2.01 8.99 -5.40
CA CYS A 12 1.39 9.35 -4.13
C CYS A 12 2.22 8.84 -2.96
N PHE A 13 2.34 9.67 -1.94
CA PHE A 13 2.94 9.31 -0.65
C PHE A 13 1.84 9.12 0.39
N VAL A 14 1.84 7.97 1.06
CA VAL A 14 0.83 7.60 2.06
C VAL A 14 1.51 7.35 3.40
N VAL A 15 1.09 8.07 4.43
CA VAL A 15 1.56 7.87 5.80
C VAL A 15 0.67 6.84 6.50
N VAL A 16 1.29 5.89 7.19
CA VAL A 16 0.60 4.86 7.97
C VAL A 16 1.28 4.68 9.33
N GLY A 17 0.51 4.19 10.30
CA GLY A 17 1.09 3.73 11.58
C GLY A 17 1.87 2.43 11.40
N ALA A 18 2.94 2.25 12.17
CA ALA A 18 3.87 1.11 12.03
C ALA A 18 3.18 -0.27 12.05
N ALA A 19 2.12 -0.43 12.85
CA ALA A 19 1.35 -1.67 12.91
C ALA A 19 0.72 -2.10 11.56
N HIS A 20 0.56 -1.18 10.60
CA HIS A 20 -0.05 -1.46 9.30
C HIS A 20 0.95 -1.94 8.23
N LEU A 21 2.25 -2.02 8.54
CA LEU A 21 3.28 -2.41 7.57
C LEU A 21 3.58 -3.92 7.57
N VAL A 22 3.28 -4.62 8.65
CA VAL A 22 3.71 -6.02 8.86
C VAL A 22 2.52 -6.93 9.15
N GLY A 23 2.58 -8.16 8.65
CA GLY A 23 1.56 -9.20 8.88
C GLY A 23 0.60 -9.42 7.71
N PRO A 24 -0.32 -10.41 7.84
CA PRO A 24 -1.20 -10.86 6.77
C PRO A 24 -2.23 -9.81 6.31
N ASP A 25 -2.52 -8.85 7.19
CA ASP A 25 -3.45 -7.74 6.96
C ASP A 25 -2.73 -6.40 6.77
N SER A 26 -1.40 -6.43 6.57
CA SER A 26 -0.63 -5.23 6.27
C SER A 26 -1.06 -4.59 4.95
N LEU A 27 -0.81 -3.29 4.83
CA LEU A 27 -1.02 -2.55 3.58
C LEU A 27 -0.25 -3.21 2.43
N VAL A 28 0.99 -3.65 2.68
CA VAL A 28 1.83 -4.34 1.70
C VAL A 28 1.18 -5.66 1.25
N ALA A 29 0.72 -6.49 2.19
CA ALA A 29 0.04 -7.75 1.86
C ALA A 29 -1.26 -7.50 1.07
N MET A 30 -2.04 -6.48 1.44
CA MET A 30 -3.25 -6.11 0.73
C MET A 30 -2.97 -5.66 -0.71
N LEU A 31 -1.96 -4.80 -0.91
CA LEU A 31 -1.59 -4.32 -2.24
C LEU A 31 -1.09 -5.46 -3.13
N ARG A 32 -0.25 -6.36 -2.61
CA ARG A 32 0.17 -7.57 -3.33
C ARG A 32 -1.02 -8.46 -3.71
N LYS A 33 -1.96 -8.71 -2.77
CA LYS A 33 -3.19 -9.48 -3.03
C LYS A 33 -4.07 -8.85 -4.12
N LYS A 34 -4.06 -7.52 -4.23
CA LYS A 34 -4.78 -6.78 -5.29
C LYS A 34 -4.05 -6.79 -6.65
N GLY A 35 -2.88 -7.44 -6.76
CA GLY A 35 -2.12 -7.59 -8.00
C GLY A 35 -1.11 -6.48 -8.28
N TYR A 36 -0.83 -5.61 -7.29
CA TYR A 36 0.19 -4.58 -7.44
C TYR A 36 1.60 -5.15 -7.18
N THR A 37 2.57 -4.72 -7.98
CA THR A 37 4.00 -4.91 -7.68
C THR A 37 4.39 -4.03 -6.50
N VAL A 38 4.96 -4.61 -5.46
CA VAL A 38 5.39 -3.88 -4.25
C VAL A 38 6.85 -4.17 -3.97
N GLU A 39 7.67 -3.12 -4.08
CA GLU A 39 9.09 -3.10 -3.72
C GLU A 39 9.28 -2.48 -2.32
N GLN A 40 10.18 -3.04 -1.52
CA GLN A 40 10.63 -2.48 -0.24
C GLN A 40 12.14 -2.30 -0.32
N GLN A 41 12.62 -1.13 0.12
CA GLN A 41 14.03 -0.77 0.24
C GLN A 41 14.47 -0.92 1.70
#